data_AF-A0A1G7I0P5-F1
#
_entry.id   AF-A0A1G7I0P5-F1
#
_cell.length_a   1.000
_cell.length_b   1.000
_cell.length_c   1.000
_cell.angle_alpha   90.00
_cell.angle_beta   90.00
_cell.angle_gamma   90.00
#
_symmetry.space_group_name_H-M   'P 1'
#
loop_
_entity.id
_entity.type
_entity.pdbx_description
1 polymer ?
#
loop_
_entity_poly.entity_id
_entity_poly.type
_entity_poly.pdbx_seq_one_letter_code
_entity_poly.pdbx_strand_id
1 'polypeptide(L)'
;MKLPILKALFCVAVLLFTLKTQAQDYIITMKGDSIPCKTNRALGGVKFRYQTSEMKSNKTIKPTEIKEFKNSEENVILRSVVIKGEDNPKFLALVERGTISLYYVLGRRHVNHYGFLNVTDAIDELYVSKGSDTVTLLKSNLVTELTRDQLRHNFAKLLIDKKSLYDRFLANDGYATFYLYKIVHFYNTGLLLNPND
;
A
#
# COMPACT_ATOMS: atom_id res chain seq x y z
N MET A 1 46.10 19.64 -28.89
CA MET A 1 44.70 20.08 -28.67
C MET A 1 43.82 18.92 -28.18
N LYS A 2 43.78 18.61 -26.87
CA LYS A 2 42.90 17.55 -26.31
C LYS A 2 42.44 17.83 -24.87
N LEU A 3 42.37 19.10 -24.46
CA LEU A 3 42.03 19.48 -23.07
C LEU A 3 40.59 19.99 -22.79
N PRO A 4 39.74 20.40 -23.76
CA PRO A 4 38.43 20.97 -23.41
C PRO A 4 37.31 19.92 -23.24
N ILE A 5 37.43 18.73 -23.83
CA ILE A 5 36.35 17.71 -23.86
C ILE A 5 36.18 17.03 -22.49
N LEU A 6 37.28 16.82 -21.75
CA LEU A 6 37.24 16.13 -20.45
C LEU A 6 36.54 16.97 -19.36
N LYS A 7 36.61 18.31 -19.44
CA LYS A 7 35.95 19.21 -18.49
C LYS A 7 34.44 19.29 -18.71
N ALA A 8 33.98 19.17 -19.96
CA ALA A 8 32.56 19.14 -20.28
C ALA A 8 31.86 17.86 -19.77
N LEU A 9 32.54 16.70 -19.83
CA LEU A 9 32.00 15.44 -19.30
C LEU A 9 31.82 15.46 -17.77
N PHE A 10 32.73 16.12 -17.04
CA PHE A 10 32.66 16.21 -15.58
C PHE A 10 31.49 17.09 -15.10
N CYS A 11 31.16 18.16 -15.84
CA CYS A 11 29.99 19.01 -15.53
C CYS A 11 28.65 18.29 -15.75
N VAL A 12 28.54 17.42 -16.77
CA VAL A 12 27.31 16.64 -17.02
C VAL A 12 27.11 15.55 -15.96
N ALA A 13 28.20 14.93 -15.47
CA ALA A 13 28.13 13.93 -14.41
C ALA A 13 27.63 14.53 -13.08
N VAL A 14 28.03 15.76 -12.72
CA VAL A 14 27.61 16.41 -11.47
C VAL A 14 26.12 16.83 -11.50
N LEU A 15 25.59 17.19 -12.67
CA LEU A 15 24.17 17.56 -12.85
C LEU A 15 23.20 16.38 -12.69
N LEU A 16 23.67 15.13 -12.87
CA LEU A 16 22.83 13.94 -12.75
C LEU A 16 22.60 13.50 -11.29
N PHE A 17 23.34 14.02 -10.31
CA PHE A 17 23.31 13.53 -8.92
C PHE A 17 22.47 14.35 -7.94
N THR A 18 21.81 15.45 -8.34
CA THR A 18 21.14 16.35 -7.39
C THR A 18 19.61 16.35 -7.41
N LEU A 19 18.96 15.49 -8.20
CA LEU A 19 17.50 15.29 -8.07
C LEU A 19 17.19 14.35 -6.91
N LYS A 20 17.42 14.83 -5.68
CA LYS A 20 16.74 14.25 -4.51
C LYS A 20 15.30 14.75 -4.56
N THR A 21 14.42 14.02 -5.25
CA THR A 21 12.97 14.24 -5.19
C THR A 21 12.57 14.16 -3.71
N GLN A 22 12.27 15.31 -3.11
CA GLN A 22 11.80 15.36 -1.74
C GLN A 22 10.47 14.59 -1.68
N ALA A 23 10.35 13.68 -0.72
CA ALA A 23 9.16 12.87 -0.59
C ALA A 23 7.95 13.81 -0.32
N GLN A 24 7.03 13.89 -1.29
CA GLN A 24 5.89 14.80 -1.29
C GLN A 24 4.60 13.99 -1.05
N ASP A 25 3.70 14.50 -0.22
CA ASP A 25 2.35 13.91 -0.13
C ASP A 25 1.60 14.09 -1.44
N TYR A 26 0.69 13.17 -1.70
CA TYR A 26 -0.26 13.33 -2.79
C TYR A 26 -1.61 12.76 -2.44
N ILE A 27 -2.64 13.28 -3.09
CA ILE A 27 -4.00 12.71 -3.11
C ILE A 27 -4.28 12.28 -4.54
N ILE A 28 -4.77 11.06 -4.72
CA ILE A 28 -5.40 10.60 -5.95
C ILE A 28 -6.91 10.66 -5.76
N THR A 29 -7.62 11.41 -6.59
CA THR A 29 -9.07 11.53 -6.51
C THR A 29 -9.76 10.29 -7.10
N MET A 30 -11.06 10.13 -6.83
CA MET A 30 -11.86 9.08 -7.48
C MET A 30 -11.89 9.21 -9.02
N LYS A 31 -11.59 10.39 -9.56
CA LYS A 31 -11.48 10.64 -11.01
C LYS A 31 -10.10 10.26 -11.58
N GLY A 32 -9.12 9.96 -10.72
CA GLY A 32 -7.76 9.63 -11.11
C GLY A 32 -6.80 10.83 -11.15
N ASP A 33 -7.27 12.03 -10.77
CA ASP A 33 -6.41 13.21 -10.70
C ASP A 33 -5.39 13.04 -9.57
N SER A 34 -4.12 13.33 -9.85
CA SER A 34 -3.08 13.40 -8.83
C SER A 34 -2.88 14.86 -8.39
N ILE A 35 -3.02 15.09 -7.09
CA ILE A 35 -2.86 16.41 -6.48
C ILE A 35 -1.63 16.34 -5.56
N PRO A 36 -0.47 16.90 -5.97
CA PRO A 36 0.66 17.06 -5.07
C PRO A 36 0.30 18.10 -4.00
N CYS A 37 0.45 17.74 -2.73
CA CYS A 37 0.01 18.59 -1.64
C CYS A 37 0.80 18.32 -0.36
N LYS A 38 0.49 19.08 0.69
CA LYS A 38 0.77 18.71 2.07
C LYS A 38 -0.54 18.30 2.70
N THR A 39 -0.62 17.10 3.25
CA THR A 39 -1.80 16.62 3.94
C THR A 39 -1.73 17.03 5.42
N ASN A 40 -2.87 17.42 6.00
CA ASN A 40 -2.99 17.66 7.42
C ASN A 40 -4.15 16.80 7.93
N ARG A 41 -3.82 15.70 8.60
CA ARG A 41 -4.78 14.70 9.05
C ARG A 41 -5.28 15.06 10.45
N ALA A 42 -6.59 15.19 10.61
CA ALA A 42 -7.22 14.94 11.89
C ALA A 42 -7.43 13.41 12.01
N LEU A 43 -6.68 12.76 12.90
CA LEU A 43 -6.95 11.37 13.31
C LEU A 43 -8.41 11.29 13.77
N GLY A 44 -9.21 10.38 13.19
CA GLY A 44 -10.61 10.18 13.60
C GLY A 44 -11.71 10.59 12.60
N GLY A 45 -11.37 10.92 11.35
CA GLY A 45 -12.29 10.66 10.23
C GLY A 45 -13.30 11.75 9.83
N VAL A 46 -13.22 12.99 10.32
CA VAL A 46 -14.27 13.97 9.96
C VAL A 46 -13.89 14.85 8.76
N LYS A 47 -12.61 15.24 8.58
CA LYS A 47 -12.19 16.14 7.47
C LYS A 47 -10.75 15.87 7.05
N PHE A 48 -10.54 15.47 5.80
CA PHE A 48 -9.22 15.50 5.18
C PHE A 48 -8.93 16.91 4.70
N ARG A 49 -7.80 17.48 5.11
CA ARG A 49 -7.35 18.79 4.65
C ARG A 49 -6.06 18.65 3.88
N TYR A 50 -5.92 19.43 2.83
CA TYR A 50 -4.71 19.50 2.05
C TYR A 50 -4.41 20.93 1.60
N GLN A 51 -3.15 21.20 1.32
CA GLN A 51 -2.69 22.47 0.76
C GLN A 51 -1.72 22.18 -0.39
N THR A 52 -1.96 22.76 -1.56
CA THR A 52 -0.99 22.76 -2.67
C THR A 52 -0.06 23.97 -2.54
N SER A 53 1.04 23.99 -3.29
CA SER A 53 1.99 25.12 -3.33
C SER A 53 1.36 26.45 -3.75
N GLU A 54 0.26 26.39 -4.50
CA GLU A 54 -0.46 27.57 -5.03
C GLU A 54 -1.52 28.10 -4.05
N MET A 55 -1.88 27.32 -3.02
CA MET A 55 -2.95 27.67 -2.10
C MET A 55 -2.42 28.44 -0.89
N LYS A 56 -3.07 29.56 -0.56
CA LYS A 56 -2.78 30.32 0.67
C LYS A 56 -3.31 29.66 1.95
N SER A 57 -4.27 28.73 1.82
CA SER A 57 -4.91 28.07 2.96
C SER A 57 -5.29 26.62 2.64
N ASN A 58 -5.54 25.84 3.69
CA ASN A 58 -5.96 24.44 3.55
C ASN A 58 -7.36 24.33 2.93
N LYS A 59 -7.52 23.43 1.96
CA LYS A 59 -8.81 23.00 1.42
C LYS A 59 -9.25 21.70 2.08
N THR A 60 -10.55 21.54 2.30
CA THR A 60 -11.14 20.28 2.77
C THR A 60 -11.57 19.43 1.58
N ILE A 61 -11.32 18.13 1.65
CA ILE A 61 -11.79 17.11 0.69
C ILE A 61 -12.55 16.02 1.46
N LYS A 62 -13.65 15.51 0.89
CA LYS A 62 -14.42 14.44 1.52
C LYS A 62 -13.69 13.11 1.34
N PRO A 63 -13.72 12.21 2.34
CA PRO A 63 -13.24 10.83 2.20
C PRO A 63 -13.70 10.13 0.92
N THR A 64 -14.97 10.34 0.54
CA THR A 64 -15.59 9.73 -0.65
C THR A 64 -15.07 10.28 -1.99
N GLU A 65 -14.29 11.35 -1.98
CA GLU A 65 -13.67 11.95 -3.16
C GLU A 65 -12.22 11.49 -3.36
N ILE A 66 -11.66 10.78 -2.37
CA ILE A 66 -10.28 10.31 -2.36
C ILE A 66 -10.25 8.82 -2.69
N LYS A 67 -9.50 8.46 -3.73
CA LYS A 67 -9.20 7.08 -4.06
C LYS A 67 -8.03 6.59 -3.21
N GLU A 68 -6.94 7.34 -3.20
CA GLU A 68 -5.71 7.03 -2.48
C GLU A 68 -5.06 8.32 -1.99
N PHE A 69 -4.24 8.23 -0.95
CA PHE A 69 -3.32 9.30 -0.61
C PHE A 69 -2.03 8.72 -0.04
N LYS A 70 -0.93 9.44 -0.23
CA LYS A 70 0.36 9.13 0.36
C LYS A 70 0.69 10.16 1.43
N ASN A 71 1.08 9.66 2.59
CA ASN A 71 1.78 10.45 3.60
C ASN A 71 3.28 10.17 3.40
N SER A 72 4.04 11.18 3.00
CA SER A 72 5.47 11.05 2.72
C SER A 72 6.31 10.90 3.98
N GLU A 73 5.87 11.45 5.12
CA GLU A 73 6.54 11.30 6.42
C GLU A 73 6.47 9.86 6.91
N GLU A 74 5.33 9.19 6.74
CA GLU A 74 5.12 7.80 7.14
C GLU A 74 5.54 6.80 6.04
N ASN A 75 5.77 7.28 4.82
CA ASN A 75 5.94 6.46 3.61
C ASN A 75 4.84 5.39 3.43
N VAL A 76 3.61 5.71 3.85
CA VAL A 76 2.44 4.83 3.72
C VAL A 76 1.50 5.37 2.66
N ILE A 77 1.02 4.47 1.80
CA ILE A 77 -0.09 4.75 0.89
C ILE A 77 -1.36 4.22 1.54
N LEU A 78 -2.35 5.09 1.70
CA LEU A 78 -3.68 4.73 2.18
C LEU A 78 -4.66 4.75 1.01
N ARG A 79 -5.42 3.67 0.88
CA ARG A 79 -6.40 3.48 -0.20
C ARG A 79 -7.80 3.35 0.37
N SER A 80 -8.74 4.07 -0.24
CA SER A 80 -10.18 3.93 0.02
C SER A 80 -10.66 2.61 -0.57
N VAL A 81 -11.16 1.72 0.29
CA VAL A 81 -11.66 0.39 -0.08
C VAL A 81 -12.96 0.10 0.67
N VAL A 82 -13.80 -0.76 0.11
CA VAL A 82 -15.03 -1.22 0.75
C VAL A 82 -14.79 -2.60 1.35
N ILE A 83 -14.93 -2.74 2.66
CA ILE A 83 -14.85 -4.08 3.28
C ILE A 83 -16.12 -4.84 2.91
N LYS A 84 -15.97 -6.09 2.45
CA LYS A 84 -17.12 -6.93 2.07
C LYS A 84 -18.10 -7.06 3.25
N GLY A 85 -19.35 -6.64 3.03
CA GLY A 85 -20.39 -6.62 4.06
C GLY A 85 -20.57 -5.27 4.76
N GLU A 86 -19.73 -4.28 4.43
CA GLU A 86 -19.88 -2.91 4.91
C GLU A 86 -20.29 -1.96 3.78
N ASP A 87 -21.08 -0.94 4.10
CA ASP A 87 -21.56 0.05 3.13
C ASP A 87 -20.60 1.22 2.94
N ASN A 88 -19.75 1.49 3.94
CA ASN A 88 -18.91 2.67 3.98
C ASN A 88 -17.46 2.34 3.60
N PRO A 89 -16.83 3.11 2.69
CA PRO A 89 -15.43 2.93 2.40
C PRO A 89 -14.55 3.29 3.60
N LYS A 90 -13.46 2.55 3.77
CA LYS A 90 -12.43 2.74 4.78
C LYS A 90 -11.08 2.95 4.10
N PHE A 91 -10.22 3.73 4.74
CA PHE A 91 -8.82 3.85 4.30
C PHE A 91 -7.98 2.76 4.94
N LEU A 92 -7.49 1.83 4.12
CA LEU A 92 -6.53 0.80 4.54
C LEU A 92 -5.17 1.09 3.95
N ALA A 93 -4.10 0.71 4.68
CA ALA A 93 -2.75 0.88 4.18
C ALA A 93 -2.47 -0.17 3.11
N LEU A 94 -2.05 0.29 1.92
CA LEU A 94 -1.74 -0.54 0.78
C LEU A 94 -0.32 -1.11 0.94
N VAL A 95 -0.23 -2.42 1.17
CA VAL A 95 1.05 -3.15 1.26
C VAL A 95 1.60 -3.39 -0.13
N GLU A 96 0.76 -3.93 -1.01
CA GLU A 96 1.17 -4.30 -2.35
C GLU A 96 0.05 -4.03 -3.33
N ARG A 97 0.41 -3.43 -4.47
CA ARG A 97 -0.48 -3.20 -5.60
C ARG A 97 -0.21 -4.25 -6.68
N GLY A 98 -1.27 -4.85 -7.17
CA GLY A 98 -1.23 -5.71 -8.34
C GLY A 98 -2.61 -6.25 -8.70
N THR A 99 -2.63 -7.33 -9.46
CA THR A 99 -3.88 -8.06 -9.76
C THR A 99 -4.56 -8.49 -8.47
N ILE A 100 -3.79 -8.96 -7.49
CA ILE A 100 -4.21 -9.08 -6.09
C ILE A 100 -3.59 -7.92 -5.33
N SER A 101 -4.41 -7.01 -4.81
CA SER A 101 -3.92 -5.95 -3.93
C SER A 101 -4.04 -6.40 -2.47
N LEU A 102 -3.04 -6.02 -1.67
CA LEU A 102 -2.90 -6.43 -0.28
C LEU A 102 -2.91 -5.20 0.62
N TYR A 103 -3.64 -5.30 1.73
CA TYR A 103 -3.88 -4.19 2.63
C TYR A 103 -3.79 -4.60 4.10
N TYR A 104 -3.48 -3.67 4.98
CA TYR A 104 -3.62 -3.85 6.42
C TYR A 104 -4.35 -2.68 7.08
N VAL A 105 -4.95 -2.96 8.23
CA VAL A 105 -5.50 -1.92 9.10
C VAL A 105 -4.36 -1.28 9.90
N LEU A 106 -4.26 0.05 9.85
CA LEU A 106 -3.39 0.78 10.78
C LEU A 106 -3.98 0.67 12.20
N GLY A 107 -3.42 -0.22 13.02
CA GLY A 107 -3.76 -0.30 14.44
C GLY A 107 -3.28 0.95 15.20
N ARG A 108 -3.79 1.19 16.41
CA ARG A 108 -3.43 2.36 17.26
C ARG A 108 -1.94 2.43 17.64
N ARG A 109 -1.15 1.38 17.36
CA ARG A 109 0.27 1.24 17.74
C ARG A 109 1.26 1.32 16.56
N HIS A 110 0.79 1.48 15.31
CA HIS A 110 1.58 1.21 14.10
C HIS A 110 2.08 2.47 13.37
N VAL A 111 2.75 3.39 14.07
CA VAL A 111 3.54 4.44 13.42
C VAL A 111 5.00 4.25 13.82
N ASN A 112 5.71 3.37 13.12
CA ASN A 112 7.17 3.30 13.19
C ASN A 112 7.78 3.80 11.87
N HIS A 113 8.80 4.64 12.03
CA HIS A 113 9.27 5.71 11.14
C HIS A 113 10.15 5.24 9.97
N TYR A 114 9.96 4.03 9.47
CA TYR A 114 10.75 3.50 8.36
C TYR A 114 9.81 2.82 7.40
N GLY A 115 9.92 3.16 6.11
CA GLY A 115 9.13 2.64 5.00
C GLY A 115 9.30 1.14 4.73
N PHE A 116 9.57 0.36 5.76
CA PHE A 116 9.64 -1.08 5.82
C PHE A 116 8.87 -1.55 7.05
N LEU A 117 7.92 -2.46 6.83
CA LEU A 117 7.16 -3.11 7.90
C LEU A 117 8.13 -3.85 8.82
N ASN A 118 8.49 -3.28 9.97
CA ASN A 118 8.92 -4.09 11.11
C ASN A 118 7.68 -4.85 11.59
N VAL A 119 7.39 -6.00 10.95
CA VAL A 119 6.31 -6.94 11.30
C VAL A 119 6.65 -7.66 12.62
N THR A 120 7.05 -6.93 13.64
CA THR A 120 7.19 -7.43 15.02
C THR A 120 5.99 -7.04 15.86
N ASP A 121 5.22 -6.03 15.45
CA ASP A 121 3.97 -5.64 16.10
C ASP A 121 2.77 -6.24 15.36
N ALA A 122 1.80 -6.73 16.13
CA ALA A 122 0.66 -7.50 15.65
C ALA A 122 -0.12 -6.72 14.57
N ILE A 123 -0.10 -7.19 13.32
CA ILE A 123 -1.07 -6.76 12.32
C ILE A 123 -2.41 -7.31 12.78
N ASP A 124 -3.31 -6.42 13.19
CA ASP A 124 -4.62 -6.81 13.70
C ASP A 124 -5.42 -7.52 12.61
N GLU A 125 -5.40 -6.95 11.39
CA GLU A 125 -6.15 -7.46 10.24
C GLU A 125 -5.44 -7.20 8.91
N LEU A 126 -5.45 -8.22 8.06
CA LEU A 126 -4.93 -8.23 6.70
C LEU A 126 -6.09 -8.47 5.74
N TYR A 127 -6.14 -7.71 4.66
CA TYR A 127 -7.21 -7.73 3.67
C TYR A 127 -6.63 -7.87 2.27
N VAL A 128 -7.42 -8.45 1.36
CA VAL A 128 -7.06 -8.58 -0.05
C VAL A 128 -8.22 -8.21 -0.95
N SER A 129 -7.92 -7.70 -2.14
CA SER A 129 -8.87 -7.61 -3.25
C SER A 129 -8.25 -8.14 -4.53
N LYS A 130 -9.08 -8.62 -5.46
CA LYS A 130 -8.65 -9.04 -6.80
C LYS A 130 -9.50 -8.35 -7.85
N GLY A 131 -8.92 -7.39 -8.57
CA GLY A 131 -9.60 -6.65 -9.63
C GLY A 131 -10.75 -5.72 -9.19
N SER A 132 -10.87 -5.42 -7.89
CA SER A 132 -11.91 -4.52 -7.36
C SER A 132 -11.41 -3.73 -6.15
N ASP A 133 -12.17 -2.71 -5.76
CA ASP A 133 -11.97 -1.94 -4.52
C ASP A 133 -12.72 -2.55 -3.32
N THR A 134 -13.40 -3.69 -3.52
CA THR A 134 -14.01 -4.46 -2.43
C THR A 134 -12.98 -5.44 -1.88
N VAL A 135 -12.65 -5.30 -0.60
CA VAL A 135 -11.67 -6.14 0.08
C VAL A 135 -12.34 -7.22 0.93
N THR A 136 -11.73 -8.38 0.98
CA THR A 136 -12.10 -9.48 1.87
C THR A 136 -11.03 -9.70 2.92
N LEU A 137 -11.45 -10.02 4.14
CA LEU A 137 -10.54 -10.37 5.21
C LEU A 137 -9.70 -11.59 4.81
N LEU A 138 -8.39 -11.46 4.93
CA LEU A 138 -7.41 -12.51 4.67
C LEU A 138 -6.89 -13.09 6.00
N LYS A 139 -6.56 -12.25 6.98
CA LYS A 139 -6.05 -12.73 8.27
C LYS A 139 -6.49 -11.76 9.35
N SER A 140 -6.88 -12.27 10.51
CA SER A 140 -7.11 -11.45 11.69
C SER A 140 -6.50 -12.12 12.92
N ASN A 141 -5.95 -11.31 13.82
CA ASN A 141 -5.61 -11.74 15.18
C ASN A 141 -6.71 -11.39 16.19
N LEU A 142 -7.78 -10.73 15.73
CA LEU A 142 -8.98 -10.43 16.52
C LEU A 142 -9.99 -11.58 16.42
N VAL A 143 -10.97 -11.59 17.32
CA VAL A 143 -12.12 -12.49 17.21
C VAL A 143 -12.95 -12.04 16.01
N THR A 144 -13.12 -12.92 15.02
CA THR A 144 -13.94 -12.67 13.83
C THR A 144 -14.93 -13.80 13.62
N GLU A 145 -15.99 -13.56 12.84
CA GLU A 145 -16.97 -14.59 12.47
C GLU A 145 -16.36 -15.70 11.60
N LEU A 146 -15.23 -15.43 10.93
CA LEU A 146 -14.56 -16.36 10.04
C LEU A 146 -13.47 -17.15 10.76
N THR A 147 -13.47 -18.47 10.56
CA THR A 147 -12.38 -19.33 11.02
C THR A 147 -11.14 -19.17 10.15
N ARG A 148 -9.97 -19.54 10.69
CA ARG A 148 -8.71 -19.57 9.93
C ARG A 148 -8.83 -20.37 8.64
N ASP A 149 -9.55 -21.50 8.67
CA ASP A 149 -9.73 -22.36 7.49
C ASP A 149 -10.64 -21.73 6.45
N GLN A 150 -11.70 -21.02 6.87
CA GLN A 150 -12.55 -20.25 5.96
C GLN A 150 -11.76 -19.12 5.29
N LEU A 151 -10.92 -18.40 6.05
CA LEU A 151 -10.04 -17.36 5.51
C LEU A 151 -9.04 -17.95 4.49
N ARG A 152 -8.39 -19.08 4.84
CA ARG A 152 -7.46 -19.80 3.95
C ARG A 152 -8.16 -20.25 2.67
N HIS A 153 -9.35 -20.83 2.79
CA HIS A 153 -10.14 -21.28 1.65
C HIS A 153 -10.58 -20.11 0.75
N ASN A 154 -10.99 -18.99 1.33
CA ASN A 154 -11.35 -17.79 0.57
C ASN A 154 -10.16 -17.21 -0.18
N PHE A 155 -8.98 -17.19 0.44
CA PHE A 155 -7.76 -16.77 -0.25
C PHE A 155 -7.36 -17.72 -1.38
N ALA A 156 -7.45 -19.04 -1.16
CA ALA A 156 -7.14 -20.03 -2.19
C ALA A 156 -7.96 -19.80 -3.47
N LYS A 157 -9.24 -19.41 -3.36
CA LYS A 157 -10.09 -19.09 -4.53
C LYS A 157 -9.50 -17.98 -5.39
N LEU A 158 -8.77 -17.03 -4.82
CA LEU A 158 -8.13 -15.94 -5.57
C LEU A 158 -6.96 -16.42 -6.43
N LEU A 159 -6.42 -17.62 -6.15
CA LEU A 159 -5.25 -18.18 -6.82
C LEU A 159 -5.61 -19.20 -7.91
N ILE A 160 -6.89 -19.51 -8.11
CA ILE A 160 -7.36 -20.65 -8.93
C ILE A 160 -6.93 -20.57 -10.40
N ASP A 161 -6.75 -19.36 -10.92
CA ASP A 161 -6.27 -19.08 -12.27
C ASP A 161 -4.75 -19.29 -12.43
N LYS A 162 -4.01 -19.47 -11.33
CA LYS A 162 -2.61 -19.90 -11.32
C LYS A 162 -2.47 -21.25 -10.62
N LYS A 163 -2.87 -22.32 -11.30
CA LYS A 163 -2.97 -23.69 -10.75
C LYS A 163 -1.74 -24.12 -9.92
N SER A 164 -0.52 -23.91 -10.42
CA SER A 164 0.70 -24.28 -9.69
C SER A 164 0.84 -23.56 -8.33
N LEU A 165 0.44 -22.28 -8.27
CA LEU A 165 0.48 -21.50 -7.03
C LEU A 165 -0.66 -21.90 -6.09
N TYR A 166 -1.85 -22.15 -6.63
CA TYR A 166 -2.98 -22.70 -5.89
C TYR A 166 -2.63 -24.03 -5.22
N ASP A 167 -2.10 -25.00 -5.98
CA ASP A 167 -1.73 -26.32 -5.48
C ASP A 167 -0.65 -26.19 -4.38
N ARG A 168 0.36 -25.34 -4.58
CA ARG A 168 1.41 -25.07 -3.59
C ARG A 168 0.85 -24.45 -2.30
N PHE A 169 -0.11 -23.53 -2.43
CA PHE A 169 -0.74 -22.90 -1.29
C PHE A 169 -1.57 -23.90 -0.47
N LEU A 170 -2.27 -24.83 -1.12
CA LEU A 170 -3.01 -25.89 -0.44
C LEU A 170 -2.11 -26.94 0.21
N ALA A 171 -0.97 -27.26 -0.42
CA ALA A 171 -0.01 -28.22 0.13
C ALA A 171 0.78 -27.68 1.34
N ASN A 172 0.79 -26.36 1.56
CA ASN A 172 1.50 -25.72 2.66
C ASN A 172 0.53 -25.25 3.75
N ASP A 173 0.66 -25.78 4.97
CA ASP A 173 -0.18 -25.38 6.11
C ASP A 173 0.19 -24.03 6.73
N GLY A 174 1.21 -23.36 6.18
CA GLY A 174 1.67 -22.04 6.57
C GLY A 174 0.61 -20.97 6.35
N TYR A 175 0.18 -20.35 7.45
CA TYR A 175 -0.73 -19.20 7.46
C TYR A 175 -0.11 -17.97 8.17
N ALA A 176 1.22 -17.92 8.14
CA ALA A 176 2.00 -16.80 8.64
C ALA A 176 1.88 -15.59 7.70
N THR A 177 1.83 -14.39 8.26
CA THR A 177 1.67 -13.14 7.49
C THR A 177 2.70 -13.00 6.37
N PHE A 178 3.97 -13.28 6.67
CA PHE A 178 5.04 -13.20 5.67
C PHE A 178 4.90 -14.20 4.52
N TYR A 179 4.34 -15.39 4.79
CA TYR A 179 4.05 -16.35 3.73
C TYR A 179 2.96 -15.83 2.79
N LEU A 180 1.90 -15.21 3.34
CA LEU A 180 0.85 -14.58 2.54
C LEU A 180 1.41 -13.46 1.66
N TYR A 181 2.35 -12.66 2.16
CA TYR A 181 3.04 -11.62 1.38
C TYR A 181 3.80 -12.22 0.21
N LYS A 182 4.59 -13.28 0.46
CA LYS A 182 5.32 -13.99 -0.61
C LYS A 182 4.39 -14.51 -1.70
N ILE A 183 3.25 -15.08 -1.33
CA ILE A 183 2.29 -15.63 -2.29
C ILE A 183 1.66 -14.51 -3.12
N VAL A 184 1.24 -13.41 -2.50
CA VAL A 184 0.70 -12.26 -3.24
C VAL A 184 1.75 -11.63 -4.15
N HIS A 185 2.96 -11.43 -3.64
CA HIS A 185 4.08 -10.90 -4.41
C HIS A 185 4.37 -11.74 -5.65
N PHE A 186 4.58 -13.05 -5.45
CA PHE A 186 4.81 -13.97 -6.55
C PHE A 186 3.62 -14.04 -7.51
N TYR A 187 2.39 -13.93 -7.02
CA TYR A 187 1.22 -13.82 -7.87
C TYR A 187 1.30 -12.58 -8.76
N ASN A 188 1.65 -11.42 -8.22
CA ASN A 188 1.65 -10.16 -8.98
C ASN A 188 2.84 -9.99 -9.90
N THR A 189 4.03 -10.45 -9.50
CA THR A 189 5.30 -10.15 -10.19
C THR A 189 5.92 -11.36 -10.88
N GLY A 190 5.58 -12.59 -10.43
CA GLY A 190 6.30 -13.80 -10.83
C GLY A 190 7.68 -13.96 -10.16
N LEU A 191 8.05 -13.06 -9.24
CA LEU A 191 9.32 -13.06 -8.52
C LEU A 191 9.12 -13.50 -7.06
N LEU A 192 10.14 -14.08 -6.45
CA LEU A 192 10.11 -14.40 -5.02
C LEU A 192 10.45 -13.14 -4.23
N LEU A 193 9.64 -12.84 -3.20
CA LEU A 193 9.94 -11.75 -2.28
C LEU A 193 11.13 -12.15 -1.40
N ASN A 194 12.25 -11.43 -1.54
CA ASN A 194 13.39 -11.62 -0.65
C ASN A 194 13.11 -10.99 0.71
N PRO A 195 13.58 -11.59 1.81
CA PRO A 195 13.40 -11.02 3.14
C PRO A 195 14.17 -9.71 3.39
N ASN A 196 15.03 -9.30 2.45
CA ASN A 196 15.86 -8.09 2.54
C ASN A 196 15.44 -6.99 1.55
N ASP A 197 14.45 -7.26 0.70
CA ASP A 197 13.86 -6.30 -0.24
C ASP A 197 12.60 -5.72 0.35
#